data_AF-A0AAD7JVF9-F1
#
_entry.id   AF-A0AAD7JVF9-F1
#
_cell.length_a   1.000
_cell.length_b   1.000
_cell.length_c   1.000
_cell.angle_alpha   90.00
_cell.angle_beta   90.00
_cell.angle_gamma   90.00
#
_symmetry.space_group_name_H-M   'P 1'
#
loop_
_entity.id
_entity.type
_entity.pdbx_description
1 polymer ?
#
loop_
_entity_poly.entity_id
_entity_poly.type
_entity_poly.pdbx_seq_one_letter_code
_entity_poly.pdbx_strand_id
1 'polypeptide(L)'
;MSANIVAFISGNGVLVTTRGPGKVHLLSYASNFNGLPNHVGATTTTNSGVTRFMISHSYTFTQFAFYWEGTGEAVFSIGNELLHQPVGSSWTQAVNIQYGGQPATNSDVSGQLPAAVQRDNEVTCFIIPDLI
;
A
#
# COMPACT_ATOMS: atom_id res chain seq x y z
N MET A 1 2.19 -0.01 -25.16
CA MET A 1 3.38 0.14 -24.29
C MET A 1 2.88 0.70 -22.98
N SER A 2 2.92 -0.03 -21.86
CA SER A 2 2.63 0.60 -20.57
C SER A 2 3.79 1.54 -20.26
N ALA A 3 3.48 2.82 -20.00
CA ALA A 3 4.47 3.71 -19.45
C ALA A 3 4.99 3.10 -18.14
N ASN A 4 6.30 3.18 -17.89
CA ASN A 4 6.86 2.85 -16.58
C ASN A 4 6.41 3.94 -15.61
N ILE A 5 5.25 3.74 -14.98
CA ILE A 5 4.65 4.73 -14.10
C ILE A 5 5.34 4.64 -12.75
N VAL A 6 5.93 5.76 -12.39
CA VAL A 6 6.60 5.95 -11.11
C VAL A 6 5.56 6.34 -10.07
N ALA A 7 5.49 5.58 -8.98
CA ALA A 7 4.63 5.91 -7.85
C ALA A 7 5.23 7.00 -6.96
N PHE A 8 4.36 7.60 -6.14
CA PHE A 8 4.72 8.54 -5.07
C PHE A 8 5.39 9.83 -5.54
N ILE A 9 5.15 10.23 -6.78
CA ILE A 9 5.47 11.55 -7.31
C ILE A 9 4.20 12.37 -7.50
N SER A 10 4.35 13.68 -7.70
CA SER A 10 3.20 14.57 -7.93
C SER A 10 2.32 14.04 -9.07
N GLY A 11 1.04 13.81 -8.79
CA GLY A 11 0.06 13.25 -9.73
C GLY A 11 -0.04 11.71 -9.74
N ASN A 12 0.90 11.00 -9.11
CA ASN A 12 0.99 9.54 -9.13
C ASN A 12 0.92 8.92 -7.72
N GLY A 13 -0.18 9.18 -7.00
CA GLY A 13 -0.47 8.52 -5.73
C GLY A 13 -0.88 7.05 -5.91
N VAL A 14 -0.74 6.24 -4.86
CA VAL A 14 -1.20 4.85 -4.88
C VAL A 14 -2.59 4.79 -4.26
N LEU A 15 -3.55 4.31 -5.03
CA LEU A 15 -4.93 4.12 -4.60
C LEU A 15 -5.24 2.63 -4.52
N VAL A 16 -5.79 2.19 -3.39
CA VAL A 16 -6.31 0.84 -3.19
C VAL A 16 -7.83 0.92 -3.10
N THR A 17 -8.54 0.26 -4.01
CA THR A 17 -9.99 0.16 -4.01
C THR A 17 -10.39 -1.25 -3.61
N THR A 18 -11.24 -1.35 -2.59
CA THR A 18 -11.65 -2.61 -1.97
C THR A 18 -13.16 -2.73 -1.95
N ARG A 19 -13.67 -3.96 -1.86
CA ARG A 19 -15.09 -4.24 -1.60
C ARG A 19 -15.25 -5.05 -0.32
N GLY A 20 -16.13 -4.60 0.57
CA GLY A 20 -16.44 -5.28 1.82
C GLY A 20 -15.50 -4.90 2.98
N PRO A 21 -15.82 -5.38 4.20
CA PRO A 21 -15.03 -5.10 5.39
C PRO A 21 -13.67 -5.82 5.34
N GLY A 22 -12.68 -5.22 5.98
CA GLY A 22 -11.32 -5.74 6.05
C GLY A 22 -10.31 -4.66 6.39
N LYS A 23 -9.04 -4.91 6.12
CA LYS A 23 -7.95 -3.96 6.38
C LYS A 23 -6.87 -4.02 5.31
N VAL A 24 -6.34 -2.85 4.96
CA VAL A 24 -5.12 -2.74 4.16
C VAL A 24 -3.95 -2.77 5.14
N HIS A 25 -3.12 -3.80 5.04
CA HIS A 25 -1.84 -3.85 5.73
C HIS A 25 -0.80 -3.11 4.92
N LEU A 26 0.02 -2.30 5.57
CA LEU A 26 1.09 -1.53 4.96
C LEU A 26 2.38 -1.72 5.75
N LEU A 27 3.44 -2.06 5.02
CA LEU A 27 4.82 -2.12 5.48
C LEU A 27 5.60 -1.01 4.77
N SER A 28 6.22 -0.13 5.53
CA SER A 28 7.19 0.87 5.06
C SER A 28 8.59 0.46 5.52
N TYR A 29 9.52 0.33 4.58
CA TYR A 29 10.85 -0.22 4.85
C TYR A 29 11.92 0.41 3.93
N ALA A 30 13.18 -0.03 4.09
CA ALA A 30 14.35 0.56 3.44
C ALA A 30 14.46 2.07 3.72
N SER A 31 14.77 2.40 4.98
CA SER A 31 14.82 3.79 5.44
C SER A 31 16.01 4.57 4.87
N ASN A 32 15.79 5.85 4.59
CA ASN A 32 16.86 6.83 4.28
C ASN A 32 17.71 7.18 5.51
N PHE A 33 17.29 6.80 6.72
CA PHE A 33 18.00 7.04 7.97
C PHE A 33 18.55 5.71 8.53
N ASN A 34 19.84 5.70 8.84
CA ASN A 34 20.47 4.52 9.45
C ASN A 34 19.83 4.19 10.80
N GLY A 35 19.44 2.93 10.97
CA GLY A 35 18.93 2.41 12.24
C GLY A 35 17.44 2.68 12.51
N LEU A 36 16.70 3.27 11.58
CA LEU A 36 15.24 3.36 11.71
C LEU A 36 14.63 1.98 11.40
N PRO A 37 13.85 1.39 12.32
CA PRO A 37 13.20 0.11 12.07
C PRO A 37 12.11 0.24 11.00
N ASN A 38 11.80 -0.86 10.33
CA ASN A 38 10.66 -0.93 9.42
C ASN A 38 9.37 -0.63 10.19
N HIS A 39 8.38 -0.05 9.53
CA HIS A 39 7.07 0.20 10.14
C HIS A 39 6.03 -0.69 9.47
N VAL A 40 5.26 -1.42 10.27
CA VAL A 40 4.15 -2.23 9.79
C VAL A 40 2.89 -1.85 10.54
N GLY A 41 1.77 -1.81 9.85
CA GLY A 41 0.47 -1.61 10.50
C GLY A 41 -0.65 -1.76 9.50
N ALA A 42 -1.87 -1.53 9.96
CA ALA A 42 -3.04 -1.63 9.10
C ALA A 42 -4.00 -0.45 9.26
N THR A 43 -4.74 -0.18 8.18
CA THR A 43 -5.89 0.71 8.17
C THR A 43 -7.14 -0.12 7.88
N THR A 44 -8.10 -0.11 8.80
CA THR A 44 -9.29 -0.98 8.77
C THR A 44 -10.51 -0.24 8.25
N THR A 45 -11.37 -0.94 7.51
CA THR A 45 -12.71 -0.49 7.11
C THR A 45 -13.76 -1.52 7.52
N THR A 46 -14.88 -1.04 8.03
CA THR A 46 -16.08 -1.87 8.30
C THR A 46 -17.15 -1.70 7.21
N ASN A 47 -16.88 -0.91 6.17
CA ASN A 47 -17.84 -0.65 5.10
C ASN A 47 -18.05 -1.92 4.25
N SER A 48 -19.30 -2.32 4.06
CA SER A 48 -19.67 -3.47 3.21
C SER A 48 -19.66 -3.13 1.71
N GLY A 49 -19.68 -1.85 1.37
CA GLY A 49 -19.60 -1.31 0.01
C GLY A 49 -18.16 -1.21 -0.49
N VAL A 50 -17.89 -0.13 -1.22
CA VAL A 50 -16.54 0.16 -1.74
C VAL A 50 -15.82 1.08 -0.75
N THR A 51 -14.56 0.76 -0.44
CA THR A 51 -13.67 1.68 0.29
C THR A 51 -12.44 1.96 -0.56
N ARG A 52 -12.07 3.24 -0.66
CA ARG A 52 -10.81 3.67 -1.30
C ARG A 52 -9.81 4.08 -0.23
N PHE A 53 -8.59 3.60 -0.35
CA PHE A 53 -7.47 3.96 0.49
C PHE A 53 -6.41 4.67 -0.35
N MET A 54 -5.86 5.77 0.16
CA MET A 54 -4.65 6.40 -0.35
C MET A 54 -3.46 5.89 0.44
N ILE A 55 -2.47 5.31 -0.23
CA ILE A 55 -1.16 5.07 0.36
C ILE A 55 -0.27 6.25 -0.02
N SER A 56 0.23 6.95 1.01
CA SER A 56 1.14 8.08 0.87
C SER A 56 2.57 7.67 1.17
N HIS A 57 3.52 8.39 0.58
CA HIS A 57 4.94 8.22 0.82
C HIS A 57 5.39 8.93 2.11
N SER A 58 6.12 8.21 2.97
CA SER A 58 6.88 8.80 4.05
C SER A 58 8.28 9.13 3.58
N TYR A 59 8.74 10.39 3.74
CA TYR A 59 10.11 10.81 3.39
C TYR A 59 11.24 10.00 4.07
N THR A 60 10.89 9.21 5.09
CA THR A 60 11.83 8.33 5.80
C THR A 60 12.04 6.96 5.16
N PHE A 61 11.14 6.46 4.29
CA PHE A 61 11.18 5.11 3.73
C PHE A 61 11.09 5.14 2.21
N THR A 62 11.77 4.21 1.54
CA THR A 62 11.81 4.18 0.06
C THR A 62 11.02 3.03 -0.55
N GLN A 63 10.62 2.04 0.25
CA GLN A 63 9.85 0.89 -0.20
C GLN A 63 8.59 0.70 0.63
N PHE A 64 7.50 0.38 -0.07
CA PHE A 64 6.16 0.24 0.49
C PHE A 64 5.58 -1.06 -0.02
N ALA A 65 5.21 -1.95 0.89
CA ALA A 65 4.52 -3.18 0.56
C ALA A 65 3.15 -3.21 1.22
N PHE A 66 2.12 -3.63 0.50
CA PHE A 66 0.77 -3.72 1.04
C PHE A 66 0.01 -4.93 0.52
N TYR A 67 -0.95 -5.37 1.32
CA TYR A 67 -1.89 -6.41 0.94
C TYR A 67 -3.25 -6.14 1.58
N TRP A 68 -4.27 -6.80 1.06
CA TRP A 68 -5.63 -6.70 1.55
C TRP A 68 -6.02 -7.95 2.34
N GLU A 69 -6.39 -7.77 3.60
CA GLU A 69 -7.02 -8.80 4.42
C GLU A 69 -8.51 -8.48 4.56
N GLY A 70 -9.36 -9.08 3.71
CA GLY A 70 -10.79 -8.85 3.77
C GLY A 70 -11.60 -9.83 2.93
N THR A 71 -12.92 -9.68 2.96
CA THR A 71 -13.85 -10.67 2.40
C THR A 71 -14.09 -10.53 0.89
N GLY A 72 -13.79 -9.38 0.31
CA GLY A 72 -13.97 -9.11 -1.12
C GLY A 72 -12.68 -8.76 -1.84
N GLU A 73 -12.80 -8.49 -3.14
CA GLU A 73 -11.67 -8.15 -3.99
C GLU A 73 -11.06 -6.79 -3.62
N ALA A 74 -9.76 -6.68 -3.86
CA ALA A 74 -9.02 -5.44 -3.78
C ALA A 74 -8.16 -5.27 -5.03
N VAL A 75 -8.20 -4.07 -5.58
CA VAL A 75 -7.34 -3.65 -6.69
C VAL A 75 -6.62 -2.37 -6.33
N PHE A 76 -5.49 -2.12 -6.97
CA PHE A 76 -4.79 -0.86 -6.85
C PHE A 76 -4.55 -0.20 -8.21
N SER A 77 -4.36 1.11 -8.19
CA SER A 77 -3.91 1.91 -9.32
C SER A 77 -2.87 2.93 -8.85
N ILE A 78 -2.08 3.43 -9.80
CA ILE A 78 -1.11 4.50 -9.57
C ILE A 78 -1.54 5.70 -10.42
N GLY A 79 -1.71 6.86 -9.78
CA GLY A 79 -2.22 8.06 -10.44
C GLY A 79 -3.63 7.88 -10.99
N ASN A 80 -3.89 8.47 -12.15
CA ASN A 80 -5.21 8.46 -12.81
C ASN A 80 -5.33 7.36 -13.88
N GLU A 81 -4.55 6.29 -13.76
CA GLU A 81 -4.59 5.20 -14.73
C GLU A 81 -5.91 4.46 -14.70
N LEU A 82 -6.37 4.07 -15.89
CA LEU A 82 -7.53 3.18 -16.07
C LEU A 82 -7.21 1.72 -15.71
N LEU A 83 -5.92 1.37 -15.67
CA LEU A 83 -5.50 0.02 -15.36
C LEU A 83 -5.50 -0.21 -13.84
N HIS A 84 -6.32 -1.16 -13.42
CA HIS A 84 -6.37 -1.66 -12.06
C HIS A 84 -5.67 -3.02 -11.98
N GLN A 85 -4.83 -3.20 -10.96
CA GLN A 85 -4.09 -4.44 -10.73
C GLN A 85 -4.54 -5.09 -9.40
N PRO A 86 -4.58 -6.42 -9.31
CA PRO A 86 -5.02 -7.10 -8.09
C PRO A 86 -4.04 -6.86 -6.94
N VAL A 87 -4.59 -6.70 -5.74
CA VAL A 87 -3.81 -6.65 -4.49
C VAL A 87 -3.72 -8.06 -3.91
N GLY A 88 -2.53 -8.43 -3.44
CA GLY A 88 -2.33 -9.72 -2.77
C GLY A 88 -3.08 -9.82 -1.43
N SER A 89 -3.08 -11.01 -0.84
CA SER A 89 -3.79 -11.33 0.40
C SER A 89 -2.90 -11.63 1.61
N SER A 90 -1.57 -11.55 1.44
CA SER A 90 -0.60 -11.79 2.51
C SER A 90 0.76 -11.17 2.19
N TRP A 91 1.66 -11.16 3.18
CA TRP A 91 3.03 -10.67 3.01
C TRP A 91 3.90 -11.46 2.04
N THR A 92 3.54 -12.71 1.71
CA THR A 92 4.27 -13.51 0.70
C THR A 92 3.85 -13.16 -0.73
N GLN A 93 2.79 -12.37 -0.88
CA GLN A 93 2.22 -11.96 -2.17
C GLN A 93 1.88 -10.47 -2.19
N ALA A 94 2.54 -9.67 -1.35
CA ALA A 94 2.22 -8.25 -1.20
C ALA A 94 2.59 -7.47 -2.46
N VAL A 95 1.79 -6.44 -2.77
CA VAL A 95 2.15 -5.44 -3.78
C VAL A 95 3.28 -4.60 -3.22
N ASN A 96 4.41 -4.57 -3.91
CA ASN A 96 5.61 -3.87 -3.53
C ASN A 96 5.87 -2.73 -4.51
N ILE A 97 6.05 -1.53 -3.96
CA ILE A 97 6.22 -0.29 -4.70
C ILE A 97 7.42 0.46 -4.12
N GLN A 98 8.32 0.86 -5.02
CA GLN A 98 9.46 1.68 -4.69
C GLN A 98 9.20 3.14 -5.06
N TYR A 99 9.55 4.07 -4.17
CA TYR A 99 9.57 5.50 -4.48
C TYR A 99 10.51 5.79 -5.66
N GLY A 100 10.02 6.48 -6.69
CA GLY A 100 10.86 6.84 -7.83
C GLY A 100 11.27 5.65 -8.72
N GLY A 101 10.79 4.44 -8.42
CA GLY A 101 11.35 3.19 -8.92
C GLY A 101 10.57 2.54 -10.08
N GLN A 102 10.84 1.25 -10.26
CA GLN A 102 10.19 0.39 -11.25
C GLN A 102 8.69 0.20 -10.96
N PRO A 103 7.91 -0.34 -11.91
CA PRO A 103 6.50 -0.63 -11.71
C PRO A 103 6.25 -1.49 -10.46
N ALA A 104 5.05 -1.37 -9.90
CA ALA A 104 4.61 -2.21 -8.81
C ALA A 104 4.73 -3.71 -9.18
N THR A 105 5.18 -4.53 -8.22
CA THR A 105 5.32 -5.97 -8.40
C THR A 105 4.78 -6.71 -7.19
N ASN A 106 4.28 -7.94 -7.38
CA ASN A 106 3.92 -8.78 -6.26
C ASN A 106 5.16 -9.56 -5.82
N SER A 107 5.50 -9.52 -4.53
CA SER A 107 6.69 -10.17 -3.98
C SER A 107 6.50 -10.60 -2.53
N ASP A 108 7.35 -11.53 -2.08
CA ASP A 108 7.43 -11.92 -0.68
C ASP A 108 8.31 -10.91 0.09
N VAL A 109 7.70 -10.24 1.06
CA VAL A 109 8.36 -9.28 1.96
C VAL A 109 8.34 -9.74 3.41
N SER A 110 7.95 -10.99 3.68
CA SER A 110 7.82 -11.51 5.05
C SER A 110 9.13 -11.42 5.85
N GLY A 111 10.28 -11.52 5.20
CA GLY A 111 11.60 -11.33 5.82
C GLY A 111 11.86 -9.92 6.39
N GLN A 112 11.05 -8.93 6.02
CA GLN A 112 11.16 -7.55 6.53
C GLN A 112 10.37 -7.32 7.83
N LEU A 113 9.50 -8.26 8.22
CA LEU A 113 8.60 -8.13 9.37
C LEU A 113 9.24 -8.36 10.74
N PRO A 114 10.21 -9.28 10.95
CA PRO A 114 10.71 -9.57 12.29
C PRO A 114 11.34 -8.37 13.02
N ALA A 115 11.85 -7.39 12.28
CA ALA A 115 12.41 -6.15 12.83
C ALA A 115 11.46 -4.95 12.69
N ALA A 116 10.23 -5.17 12.25
CA ALA A 116 9.27 -4.10 12.04
C ALA A 116 8.57 -3.72 13.36
N VAL A 117 8.41 -2.42 13.56
CA VAL A 117 7.63 -1.85 14.66
C VAL A 117 6.18 -1.72 14.23
N GLN A 118 5.26 -2.21 15.06
CA GLN A 118 3.82 -2.09 14.84
C GLN A 118 3.37 -0.63 14.97
N ARG A 119 2.59 -0.16 14.01
CA ARG A 119 2.11 1.22 13.82
C ARG A 119 0.66 1.23 13.32
N ASP A 120 -0.20 0.41 13.91
CA ASP A 120 -1.61 0.36 13.51
C ASP A 120 -2.27 1.73 13.63
N ASN A 121 -2.97 2.16 12.57
CA ASN A 121 -3.54 3.50 12.41
C ASN A 121 -2.53 4.67 12.43
N GLU A 122 -1.22 4.39 12.48
CA GLU A 122 -0.13 5.37 12.38
C GLU A 122 0.68 5.21 11.07
N VAL A 123 0.29 4.26 10.21
CA VAL A 123 0.87 4.07 8.88
C VAL A 123 0.39 5.14 7.90
N THR A 124 1.13 5.35 6.81
CA THR A 124 0.78 6.29 5.75
C THR A 124 -0.29 5.74 4.79
N CYS A 125 -1.39 5.19 5.34
CA CYS A 125 -2.52 4.66 4.60
C CYS A 125 -3.83 5.26 5.15
N PHE A 126 -4.58 5.95 4.30
CA PHE A 126 -5.73 6.76 4.72
C PHE A 126 -6.96 6.37 3.91
N ILE A 127 -8.12 6.25 4.55
CA ILE A 127 -9.40 6.11 3.84
C ILE A 127 -9.73 7.46 3.20
N ILE A 128 -10.07 7.43 1.91
CA ILE A 128 -10.60 8.59 1.20
C ILE A 128 -12.11 8.58 1.42
N PRO A 129 -12.67 9.59 2.12
CA PRO A 129 -14.11 9.71 2.27
C PRO A 129 -14.77 9.81 0.89
N ASP A 130 -15.86 9.09 0.67
CA ASP A 130 -16.69 9.37 -0.48
C ASP A 130 -17.29 10.78 -0.34
N LEU A 131 -17.24 11.54 -1.43
CA LEU A 131 -18.00 12.78 -1.54
C LEU A 131 -19.47 12.38 -1.65
N ILE A 132 -20.21 12.48 -0.54
CA ILE A 132 -21.67 12.46 -0.54
C ILE A 132 -22.16 13.77 -1.12
#